data_AF-A0A9P6VDU1-F1
#
_entry.id   AF-A0A9P6VDU1-F1
#
_cell.length_a   1.000
_cell.length_b   1.000
_cell.length_c   1.000
_cell.angle_alpha   90.00
_cell.angle_beta   90.00
_cell.angle_gamma   90.00
#
_symmetry.space_group_name_H-M   'P 1'
#
loop_
_entity.id
_entity.type
_entity.pdbx_description
1 polymer ?
#
loop_
_entity_poly.entity_id
_entity_poly.type
_entity_poly.pdbx_seq_one_letter_code
_entity_poly.pdbx_strand_id
1 'polypeptide(L)'
;MVFTIRKLLALTLAFATWVGAIEQVALKQSERPNIVFILTDDQDLHMDSLDYMPLLKKHIIDHGTFYKSHYCSTAICCPSRVTLWTGRNAHNTNVTDVFPPYGGYPKFVAQGFNEDWLPLWLQDAGYSTYYTGKLFNSHTVENWNSPHPSGWTSSDFLLDPYTYSYLNATFQRNEHPPVSHEGEYSTDVLAGKALTDEIVSYNDEFYRARLQSLQAVDELVEGVISRLDGYGILDNTYVIYTTDNGYHISQHRLAPGKECGFEEDINIPLVIRGPGVPIGEADIVSAHTDLAPTILKLAGGDYKKPDLDGSPIPLNKKDITRAKIERQEHVNVEFWGRSLPEGIYKFSLDDGKIVAYGSNNTYKALRVVGKEYNIYYSVWCTNEHELYDLTADPHQINNIHPSISSSSELPKIFRLPPSKVLPRLDALLMVTKSCRGATCVDPWSVLHPRGDIKTLADAMRVEFDDFYASTAEKVSFDKCELGYILESEGPQALVNFDEWKEEDL
;
A
#
# COMPACT_ATOMS: atom_id res chain seq x y z
N MET A 1 44.90 -89.19 9.89
CA MET A 1 45.75 -88.27 9.13
C MET A 1 45.99 -87.04 10.03
N VAL A 2 47.24 -86.80 10.48
CA VAL A 2 47.85 -85.51 10.94
C VAL A 2 46.99 -84.58 11.86
N PHE A 3 47.24 -84.43 13.18
CA PHE A 3 48.14 -83.44 13.86
C PHE A 3 47.83 -81.93 13.56
N THR A 4 47.82 -80.94 14.49
CA THR A 4 48.09 -80.90 15.97
C THR A 4 47.58 -79.61 16.67
N ILE A 5 46.97 -79.74 17.87
CA ILE A 5 47.26 -79.02 19.15
C ILE A 5 47.35 -77.45 19.23
N ARG A 6 46.51 -76.87 20.13
CA ARG A 6 46.63 -75.62 20.97
C ARG A 6 46.92 -74.21 20.39
N LYS A 7 46.06 -73.24 20.75
CA LYS A 7 46.25 -72.08 21.70
C LYS A 7 45.01 -71.15 21.54
N LEU A 8 44.26 -70.66 22.55
CA LEU A 8 44.57 -69.93 23.79
C LEU A 8 45.05 -68.49 23.55
N LEU A 9 44.13 -67.51 23.52
CA LEU A 9 44.06 -66.33 24.42
C LEU A 9 42.86 -65.41 24.10
N ALA A 10 42.37 -64.68 25.10
CA ALA A 10 41.35 -63.65 24.99
C ALA A 10 41.99 -62.25 24.83
N LEU A 11 41.22 -61.26 24.33
CA LEU A 11 41.19 -59.83 24.73
C LEU A 11 40.09 -59.15 23.86
N THR A 12 38.93 -58.77 24.40
CA THR A 12 38.55 -57.43 24.95
C THR A 12 38.34 -56.29 23.95
N LEU A 13 37.26 -55.53 24.18
CA LEU A 13 36.88 -54.23 23.58
C LEU A 13 36.48 -54.21 22.09
N ALA A 14 35.16 -54.11 21.88
CA ALA A 14 34.54 -53.42 20.74
C ALA A 14 33.34 -52.61 21.25
N PHE A 15 33.62 -51.65 22.15
CA PHE A 15 32.68 -50.61 22.58
C PHE A 15 33.23 -49.28 22.02
N ALA A 16 32.35 -48.45 21.45
CA ALA A 16 32.66 -47.44 20.42
C ALA A 16 33.15 -48.09 19.10
N THR A 17 32.61 -47.74 17.93
CA THR A 17 31.98 -46.47 17.54
C THR A 17 30.59 -46.65 16.91
N TRP A 18 29.53 -46.46 17.68
CA TRP A 18 28.24 -45.99 17.14
C TRP A 18 28.24 -44.46 17.21
N VAL A 19 29.08 -43.83 16.39
CA VAL A 19 28.90 -42.42 16.06
C VAL A 19 27.64 -42.39 15.21
N GLY A 20 26.52 -42.02 15.82
CA GLY A 20 25.27 -41.88 15.10
C GLY A 20 25.49 -40.92 13.94
N ALA A 21 25.29 -41.40 12.72
CA ALA A 21 25.10 -40.52 11.59
C ALA A 21 23.82 -39.73 11.87
N ILE A 22 23.99 -38.50 12.36
CA ILE A 22 22.96 -37.49 12.23
C ILE A 22 22.90 -37.21 10.73
N GLU A 23 22.11 -38.00 10.01
CA GLU A 23 21.58 -37.56 8.74
C GLU A 23 20.80 -36.29 9.03
N GLN A 24 21.42 -35.14 8.76
CA GLN A 24 20.66 -33.94 8.47
C GLN A 24 19.74 -34.33 7.32
N VAL A 25 18.46 -34.51 7.64
CA VAL A 25 17.40 -34.59 6.64
C VAL A 25 17.36 -33.21 6.00
N ALA A 26 18.19 -33.03 4.98
CA ALA A 26 18.14 -31.87 4.11
C ALA A 26 16.73 -31.88 3.52
N LEU A 27 15.88 -30.96 4.01
CA LEU A 27 14.54 -30.78 3.50
C LEU A 27 14.66 -30.58 2.00
N LYS A 28 14.16 -31.54 1.22
CA LYS A 28 14.19 -31.45 -0.24
C LYS A 28 13.41 -30.18 -0.60
N GLN A 29 14.14 -29.16 -1.03
CA GLN A 29 13.59 -27.84 -1.29
C GLN A 29 12.43 -27.99 -2.28
N SER A 30 11.25 -27.50 -1.89
CA SER A 30 10.05 -27.54 -2.72
C SER A 30 10.32 -26.83 -4.05
N GLU A 31 9.88 -27.40 -5.18
CA GLU A 31 9.96 -26.73 -6.48
C GLU A 31 9.12 -25.43 -6.51
N ARG A 32 8.17 -25.29 -5.59
CA ARG A 32 7.40 -24.06 -5.35
C ARG A 32 8.05 -23.24 -4.25
N PRO A 33 8.22 -21.92 -4.44
CA PRO A 33 8.81 -21.03 -3.44
C PRO A 33 7.84 -20.75 -2.29
N ASN A 34 8.35 -20.50 -1.09
CA ASN A 34 7.55 -19.91 -0.02
C ASN A 34 7.34 -18.41 -0.28
N ILE A 35 6.30 -17.83 0.32
CA ILE A 35 6.03 -16.38 0.27
C ILE A 35 5.78 -15.90 1.70
N VAL A 36 6.57 -14.93 2.15
CA VAL A 36 6.41 -14.24 3.43
C VAL A 36 6.07 -12.78 3.13
N PHE A 37 4.91 -12.33 3.58
CA PHE A 37 4.44 -10.97 3.41
C PHE A 37 4.49 -10.26 4.76
N ILE A 38 5.27 -9.18 4.85
CA ILE A 38 5.39 -8.33 6.04
C ILE A 38 4.69 -7.01 5.71
N LEU A 39 3.58 -6.75 6.39
CA LEU A 39 2.77 -5.54 6.24
C LEU A 39 2.84 -4.71 7.52
N THR A 40 3.41 -3.51 7.45
CA THR A 40 3.31 -2.50 8.51
C THR A 40 2.05 -1.65 8.36
N ASP A 41 1.56 -1.07 9.47
CA ASP A 41 0.54 -0.02 9.47
C ASP A 41 1.24 1.34 9.45
N ASP A 42 0.72 2.31 8.70
CA ASP A 42 1.11 3.73 8.77
C ASP A 42 2.61 4.01 8.60
N GLN A 43 3.31 3.31 7.69
CA GLN A 43 4.75 3.51 7.46
C GLN A 43 5.06 4.40 6.25
N ASP A 44 5.32 5.68 6.51
CA ASP A 44 5.91 6.63 5.56
C ASP A 44 7.15 6.10 4.81
N LEU A 45 7.35 6.66 3.62
CA LEU A 45 8.63 6.63 2.91
C LEU A 45 9.42 7.96 3.04
N HIS A 46 8.74 9.07 3.35
CA HIS A 46 9.25 10.44 3.19
C HIS A 46 9.73 11.12 4.49
N MET A 47 9.67 10.42 5.61
CA MET A 47 10.22 10.82 6.91
C MET A 47 11.26 9.80 7.39
N ASP A 48 12.11 9.34 6.47
CA ASP A 48 13.31 8.51 6.72
C ASP A 48 13.06 7.21 7.53
N SER A 49 11.83 6.69 7.58
CA SER A 49 11.48 5.56 8.47
C SER A 49 12.35 4.32 8.30
N LEU A 50 12.78 4.05 7.06
CA LEU A 50 13.65 2.93 6.69
C LEU A 50 15.09 3.06 7.22
N ASP A 51 15.61 4.28 7.39
CA ASP A 51 16.98 4.51 7.88
C ASP A 51 17.12 4.13 9.36
N TYR A 52 16.00 4.10 10.10
CA TYR A 52 15.92 3.62 11.47
C TYR A 52 15.61 2.11 11.58
N MET A 53 15.59 1.38 10.46
CA MET A 53 15.37 -0.07 10.40
C MET A 53 16.61 -0.81 9.85
N PRO A 54 17.72 -0.86 10.61
CA PRO A 54 18.98 -1.44 10.13
C PRO A 54 18.91 -2.95 9.87
N LEU A 55 18.02 -3.70 10.53
CA LEU A 55 17.86 -5.14 10.31
C LEU A 55 17.02 -5.42 9.06
N LEU A 56 15.97 -4.64 8.79
CA LEU A 56 15.26 -4.58 7.51
C LEU A 56 16.22 -4.27 6.37
N LYS A 57 17.09 -3.28 6.55
CA LYS A 57 18.10 -2.93 5.56
C LYS A 57 19.06 -4.09 5.30
N LYS A 58 19.69 -4.60 6.37
CA LYS A 58 20.64 -5.73 6.36
C LYS A 58 20.05 -6.97 5.70
N HIS A 59 18.79 -7.30 5.96
CA HIS A 59 18.20 -8.58 5.56
C HIS A 59 17.35 -8.52 4.29
N ILE A 60 16.65 -7.41 4.03
CA ILE A 60 15.68 -7.34 2.92
C ILE A 60 16.15 -6.36 1.84
N ILE A 61 16.50 -5.11 2.20
CA ILE A 61 16.89 -4.09 1.22
C ILE A 61 18.20 -4.46 0.50
N ASP A 62 19.24 -4.79 1.26
CA ASP A 62 20.57 -5.11 0.69
C ASP A 62 20.62 -6.47 -0.05
N HIS A 63 19.50 -7.22 -0.05
CA HIS A 63 19.34 -8.50 -0.73
C HIS A 63 18.15 -8.55 -1.71
N GLY A 64 17.54 -7.39 -2.03
CA GLY A 64 16.32 -7.32 -2.82
C GLY A 64 16.26 -6.12 -3.76
N THR A 65 15.12 -6.02 -4.45
CA THR A 65 14.76 -4.83 -5.23
C THR A 65 13.88 -3.92 -4.38
N PHE A 66 14.29 -2.65 -4.24
CA PHE A 66 13.45 -1.57 -3.72
C PHE A 66 12.67 -0.93 -4.88
N TYR A 67 11.34 -0.82 -4.76
CA TYR A 67 10.47 -0.23 -5.77
C TYR A 67 10.06 1.16 -5.28
N LYS A 68 10.81 2.17 -5.73
CA LYS A 68 10.69 3.55 -5.22
C LYS A 68 9.33 4.18 -5.51
N SER A 69 8.79 3.93 -6.69
CA SER A 69 7.49 4.44 -7.16
C SER A 69 6.39 3.40 -6.92
N HIS A 70 6.27 2.93 -5.67
CA HIS A 70 5.14 2.11 -5.22
C HIS A 70 4.11 2.97 -4.47
N TYR A 71 2.83 2.74 -4.74
CA TYR A 71 1.75 3.56 -4.20
C TYR A 71 0.59 2.74 -3.66
N CYS A 72 -0.05 3.20 -2.57
CA CYS A 72 -1.41 2.75 -2.25
C CYS A 72 -2.42 3.52 -3.11
N SER A 73 -3.54 2.87 -3.46
CA SER A 73 -4.62 3.52 -4.23
C SER A 73 -5.61 4.26 -3.33
N THR A 74 -5.52 4.12 -2.02
CA THR A 74 -6.35 4.81 -1.04
C THR A 74 -5.60 4.86 0.30
N ALA A 75 -5.44 6.05 0.88
CA ALA A 75 -4.57 6.27 2.03
C ALA A 75 -5.27 6.00 3.38
N ILE A 76 -5.94 4.85 3.51
CA ILE A 76 -6.67 4.50 4.73
C ILE A 76 -6.78 2.97 4.92
N CYS A 77 -6.55 2.50 6.15
CA CYS A 77 -6.19 1.12 6.46
C CYS A 77 -7.08 0.04 5.82
N CYS A 78 -8.39 0.02 6.11
CA CYS A 78 -9.26 -1.08 5.64
C CYS A 78 -9.48 -1.07 4.12
N PRO A 79 -9.86 0.05 3.48
CA PRO A 79 -9.95 0.14 2.01
C PRO A 79 -8.64 -0.23 1.31
N SER A 80 -7.50 0.19 1.86
CA SER A 80 -6.19 -0.12 1.30
C SER A 80 -5.84 -1.60 1.40
N ARG A 81 -6.03 -2.22 2.57
CA ARG A 81 -5.85 -3.66 2.76
C ARG A 81 -6.79 -4.47 1.85
N VAL A 82 -8.04 -4.06 1.68
CA VAL A 82 -8.96 -4.71 0.75
C VAL A 82 -8.45 -4.58 -0.70
N THR A 83 -7.94 -3.40 -1.09
CA THR A 83 -7.31 -3.18 -2.40
C THR A 83 -6.13 -4.12 -2.63
N LEU A 84 -5.24 -4.24 -1.65
CA LEU A 84 -4.06 -5.11 -1.67
C LEU A 84 -4.44 -6.60 -1.77
N TRP A 85 -5.38 -7.09 -0.96
CA TRP A 85 -5.75 -8.50 -0.92
C TRP A 85 -6.69 -8.95 -2.03
N THR A 86 -7.40 -8.04 -2.69
CA THR A 86 -8.27 -8.36 -3.84
C THR A 86 -7.65 -7.99 -5.18
N GLY A 87 -6.63 -7.12 -5.22
CA GLY A 87 -6.10 -6.57 -6.46
C GLY A 87 -7.08 -5.64 -7.20
N ARG A 88 -8.06 -5.06 -6.50
CA ARG A 88 -9.15 -4.24 -7.03
C ARG A 88 -9.21 -2.88 -6.35
N ASN A 89 -9.42 -1.81 -7.10
CA ASN A 89 -9.56 -0.45 -6.55
C ASN A 89 -10.75 -0.33 -5.58
N ALA A 90 -10.72 0.68 -4.72
CA ALA A 90 -11.75 0.90 -3.70
C ALA A 90 -13.14 1.21 -4.30
N HIS A 91 -13.24 1.82 -5.49
CA HIS A 91 -14.53 1.93 -6.21
C HIS A 91 -15.08 0.57 -6.69
N ASN A 92 -14.21 -0.34 -7.14
CA ASN A 92 -14.61 -1.68 -7.59
C ASN A 92 -14.95 -2.63 -6.43
N THR A 93 -14.38 -2.41 -5.26
CA THR A 93 -14.75 -3.15 -4.05
C THR A 93 -15.91 -2.48 -3.30
N ASN A 94 -16.06 -1.16 -3.41
CA ASN A 94 -16.96 -0.35 -2.59
C ASN A 94 -16.78 -0.70 -1.10
N VAL A 95 -15.51 -0.80 -0.67
CA VAL A 95 -15.09 -0.77 0.74
C VAL A 95 -14.24 0.49 0.87
N THR A 96 -14.83 1.58 1.32
CA THR A 96 -14.25 2.94 1.20
C THR A 96 -14.04 3.65 2.54
N ASP A 97 -14.35 2.99 3.65
CA ASP A 97 -14.19 3.52 5.02
C ASP A 97 -13.57 2.42 5.92
N VAL A 98 -13.22 2.74 7.15
CA VAL A 98 -12.84 1.79 8.22
C VAL A 98 -14.04 1.31 9.04
N PHE A 99 -15.19 2.01 8.96
CA PHE A 99 -16.42 1.72 9.69
C PHE A 99 -17.61 1.38 8.77
N PRO A 100 -18.56 0.53 9.22
CA PRO A 100 -19.85 0.36 8.55
C PRO A 100 -20.65 1.68 8.48
N PRO A 101 -21.48 1.91 7.45
CA PRO A 101 -21.89 0.96 6.40
C PRO A 101 -21.03 0.97 5.14
N TYR A 102 -20.03 1.85 5.05
CA TYR A 102 -19.18 2.02 3.85
C TYR A 102 -17.87 1.23 3.93
N GLY A 103 -17.55 0.66 5.10
CA GLY A 103 -16.24 0.15 5.40
C GLY A 103 -16.18 -0.99 6.42
N GLY A 104 -14.94 -1.39 6.73
CA GLY A 104 -14.62 -2.45 7.68
C GLY A 104 -14.96 -3.87 7.20
N TYR A 105 -14.58 -4.87 8.00
CA TYR A 105 -14.83 -6.29 7.69
C TYR A 105 -16.30 -6.64 7.33
N PRO A 106 -17.34 -6.10 7.99
CA PRO A 106 -18.73 -6.38 7.63
C PRO A 106 -19.09 -5.97 6.19
N LYS A 107 -18.51 -4.87 5.68
CA LYS A 107 -18.72 -4.42 4.30
C LYS A 107 -17.99 -5.32 3.31
N PHE A 108 -16.73 -5.68 3.60
CA PHE A 108 -15.95 -6.64 2.80
C PHE A 108 -16.69 -7.98 2.63
N VAL A 109 -17.27 -8.51 3.71
CA VAL A 109 -18.11 -9.71 3.68
C VAL A 109 -19.39 -9.49 2.87
N ALA A 110 -20.10 -8.37 3.08
CA ALA A 110 -21.36 -8.08 2.40
C ALA A 110 -21.21 -7.91 0.88
N GLN A 111 -20.02 -7.51 0.41
CA GLN A 111 -19.68 -7.43 -1.02
C GLN A 111 -19.22 -8.79 -1.61
N GLY A 112 -19.12 -9.85 -0.79
CA GLY A 112 -18.79 -11.20 -1.23
C GLY A 112 -17.29 -11.52 -1.34
N PHE A 113 -16.39 -10.57 -1.05
CA PHE A 113 -14.94 -10.79 -1.19
C PHE A 113 -14.36 -11.80 -0.20
N ASN A 114 -15.07 -12.12 0.89
CA ASN A 114 -14.72 -13.26 1.74
C ASN A 114 -14.80 -14.60 1.00
N GLU A 115 -15.33 -14.67 -0.22
CA GLU A 115 -15.34 -15.88 -1.05
C GLU A 115 -14.48 -15.74 -2.32
N ASP A 116 -13.80 -14.59 -2.51
CA ASP A 116 -13.03 -14.27 -3.73
C ASP A 116 -11.93 -13.23 -3.48
N TRP A 117 -10.79 -13.71 -2.94
CA TRP A 117 -9.62 -12.90 -2.58
C TRP A 117 -8.34 -13.74 -2.49
N LEU A 118 -7.18 -13.08 -2.42
CA LEU A 118 -5.85 -13.70 -2.55
C LEU A 118 -5.60 -14.96 -1.68
N PRO A 119 -6.01 -15.04 -0.40
CA PRO A 119 -5.76 -16.22 0.42
C PRO A 119 -6.44 -17.49 -0.13
N LEU A 120 -7.67 -17.37 -0.64
CA LEU A 120 -8.37 -18.48 -1.30
C LEU A 120 -7.67 -18.88 -2.61
N TRP A 121 -7.32 -17.90 -3.44
CA TRP A 121 -6.63 -18.17 -4.71
C TRP A 121 -5.24 -18.81 -4.52
N LEU A 122 -4.59 -18.57 -3.38
CA LEU A 122 -3.36 -19.27 -2.98
C LEU A 122 -3.62 -20.71 -2.53
N GLN A 123 -4.72 -20.96 -1.80
CA GLN A 123 -5.14 -22.32 -1.47
C GLN A 123 -5.48 -23.14 -2.71
N ASP A 124 -6.14 -22.54 -3.71
CA ASP A 124 -6.38 -23.14 -5.04
C ASP A 124 -5.07 -23.46 -5.79
N ALA A 125 -4.06 -22.59 -5.66
CA ALA A 125 -2.71 -22.87 -6.18
C ALA A 125 -1.98 -23.98 -5.41
N GLY A 126 -2.52 -24.45 -4.27
CA GLY A 126 -1.97 -25.50 -3.43
C GLY A 126 -0.99 -25.00 -2.37
N TYR A 127 -1.14 -23.76 -1.90
CA TYR A 127 -0.42 -23.21 -0.75
C TYR A 127 -1.21 -23.39 0.55
N SER A 128 -0.51 -23.66 1.64
CA SER A 128 -1.04 -23.38 2.98
C SER A 128 -0.81 -21.91 3.31
N THR A 129 -1.82 -21.26 3.86
CA THR A 129 -1.84 -19.83 4.15
C THR A 129 -1.91 -19.61 5.66
N TYR A 130 -1.14 -18.64 6.18
CA TYR A 130 -1.15 -18.26 7.59
C TYR A 130 -1.18 -16.75 7.73
N TYR A 131 -1.91 -16.24 8.71
CA TYR A 131 -2.00 -14.82 9.02
C TYR A 131 -1.87 -14.57 10.53
N THR A 132 -1.17 -13.51 10.91
CA THR A 132 -1.18 -12.99 12.28
C THR A 132 -1.12 -11.47 12.28
N GLY A 133 -1.82 -10.83 13.22
CA GLY A 133 -1.93 -9.36 13.31
C GLY A 133 -3.30 -8.81 12.90
N LYS A 134 -3.35 -7.50 12.58
CA LYS A 134 -4.57 -6.75 12.25
C LYS A 134 -4.98 -6.97 10.79
N LEU A 135 -6.01 -7.79 10.55
CA LEU A 135 -6.51 -8.04 9.19
C LEU A 135 -7.24 -6.81 8.61
N PHE A 136 -8.30 -6.36 9.29
CA PHE A 136 -9.15 -5.22 8.89
C PHE A 136 -9.69 -4.49 10.12
N ASN A 137 -10.04 -3.20 9.96
CA ASN A 137 -10.84 -2.48 10.94
C ASN A 137 -12.25 -3.11 11.06
N SER A 138 -12.87 -2.99 12.24
CA SER A 138 -14.17 -3.59 12.55
C SER A 138 -14.20 -5.13 12.47
N HIS A 139 -13.05 -5.80 12.57
CA HIS A 139 -12.96 -7.24 12.83
C HIS A 139 -12.88 -7.41 14.35
N THR A 140 -14.03 -7.65 15.01
CA THR A 140 -14.21 -7.48 16.45
C THR A 140 -14.34 -8.81 17.19
N VAL A 141 -14.19 -8.77 18.52
CA VAL A 141 -14.51 -9.91 19.40
C VAL A 141 -15.98 -10.37 19.36
N GLU A 142 -16.88 -9.62 18.73
CA GLU A 142 -18.27 -10.05 18.47
C GLU A 142 -18.44 -10.72 17.10
N ASN A 143 -17.70 -10.29 16.06
CA ASN A 143 -17.91 -10.72 14.68
C ASN A 143 -16.81 -11.63 14.09
N TRP A 144 -15.74 -11.89 14.84
CA TRP A 144 -14.52 -12.59 14.38
C TRP A 144 -14.72 -13.94 13.65
N ASN A 145 -15.85 -14.61 13.89
CA ASN A 145 -16.20 -15.91 13.30
C ASN A 145 -17.55 -15.91 12.56
N SER A 146 -18.12 -14.74 12.24
CA SER A 146 -19.47 -14.60 11.69
C SER A 146 -19.56 -13.65 10.47
N PRO A 147 -19.05 -14.08 9.28
CA PRO A 147 -18.33 -15.31 9.02
C PRO A 147 -16.86 -15.24 9.48
N HIS A 148 -16.19 -16.38 9.47
CA HIS A 148 -14.73 -16.43 9.64
C HIS A 148 -14.04 -15.86 8.38
N PRO A 149 -12.95 -15.09 8.50
CA PRO A 149 -12.12 -14.73 7.35
C PRO A 149 -11.63 -15.99 6.63
N SER A 150 -12.08 -16.20 5.40
CA SER A 150 -11.80 -17.44 4.68
C SER A 150 -10.35 -17.52 4.19
N GLY A 151 -9.97 -18.66 3.59
CA GLY A 151 -8.72 -18.76 2.85
C GLY A 151 -7.44 -18.73 3.69
N TRP A 152 -7.54 -18.86 5.02
CA TRP A 152 -6.42 -19.09 5.94
C TRP A 152 -6.42 -20.53 6.43
N THR A 153 -5.28 -21.23 6.32
CA THR A 153 -5.12 -22.60 6.84
C THR A 153 -4.96 -22.61 8.37
N SER A 154 -4.43 -21.51 8.92
CA SER A 154 -4.41 -21.19 10.36
C SER A 154 -4.27 -19.66 10.50
N SER A 155 -4.71 -19.07 11.61
CA SER A 155 -4.64 -17.62 11.81
C SER A 155 -4.70 -17.20 13.28
N ASP A 156 -3.93 -16.16 13.63
CA ASP A 156 -3.95 -15.48 14.93
C ASP A 156 -4.28 -13.99 14.72
N PHE A 157 -5.58 -13.69 14.50
CA PHE A 157 -6.05 -12.33 14.25
C PHE A 157 -6.04 -11.46 15.51
N LEU A 158 -5.57 -10.22 15.36
CA LEU A 158 -5.74 -9.16 16.34
C LEU A 158 -7.11 -8.49 16.12
N LEU A 159 -7.93 -8.43 17.18
CA LEU A 159 -9.37 -8.09 17.10
C LEU A 159 -9.72 -6.80 17.85
N ASP A 160 -10.62 -6.02 17.28
CA ASP A 160 -11.17 -4.81 17.89
C ASP A 160 -12.06 -5.15 19.12
N PRO A 161 -12.06 -4.30 20.17
CA PRO A 161 -11.31 -3.03 20.31
C PRO A 161 -9.86 -3.22 20.78
N TYR A 162 -9.41 -4.46 20.99
CA TYR A 162 -8.10 -4.75 21.59
C TYR A 162 -6.91 -4.48 20.66
N THR A 163 -7.14 -4.36 19.35
CA THR A 163 -6.17 -3.91 18.33
C THR A 163 -5.38 -2.66 18.72
N TYR A 164 -6.02 -1.73 19.45
CA TYR A 164 -5.44 -0.44 19.87
C TYR A 164 -5.12 -0.38 21.37
N SER A 165 -5.09 -1.55 22.04
CA SER A 165 -5.19 -1.64 23.49
C SER A 165 -3.91 -2.22 24.10
N TYR A 166 -2.97 -1.31 24.40
CA TYR A 166 -1.64 -1.62 24.96
C TYR A 166 -1.65 -1.84 26.50
N LEU A 167 -2.82 -1.63 27.13
CA LEU A 167 -3.33 -2.03 28.46
C LEU A 167 -2.40 -2.15 29.69
N ASN A 168 -2.73 -1.37 30.73
CA ASN A 168 -2.14 -1.32 32.08
C ASN A 168 -0.72 -0.71 32.17
N ALA A 169 -0.63 0.61 31.95
CA ALA A 169 0.61 1.34 32.08
C ALA A 169 0.96 1.64 33.55
N THR A 170 2.03 1.02 34.04
CA THR A 170 2.62 1.29 35.36
C THR A 170 3.85 2.18 35.18
N PHE A 171 3.87 3.34 35.84
CA PHE A 171 4.92 4.34 35.62
C PHE A 171 5.84 4.50 36.83
N GLN A 172 7.14 4.67 36.55
CA GLN A 172 8.14 5.07 37.52
C GLN A 172 8.61 6.50 37.20
N ARG A 173 8.63 7.38 38.21
CA ARG A 173 9.19 8.74 38.07
C ARG A 173 10.46 8.85 38.89
N ASN A 174 11.60 8.86 38.19
CA ASN A 174 12.95 8.82 38.80
C ASN A 174 13.07 7.64 39.78
N GLU A 175 13.80 7.77 40.89
CA GLU A 175 14.08 6.67 41.84
C GLU A 175 12.91 6.29 42.78
N HIS A 176 11.70 6.84 42.58
CA HIS A 176 10.53 6.45 43.37
C HIS A 176 10.00 5.06 42.95
N PRO A 177 9.25 4.34 43.80
CA PRO A 177 8.62 3.08 43.41
C PRO A 177 7.59 3.27 42.28
N PRO A 178 7.39 2.27 41.39
CA PRO A 178 6.37 2.35 40.34
C PRO A 178 4.95 2.41 40.92
N VAL A 179 4.08 3.19 40.28
CA VAL A 179 2.65 3.32 40.65
C VAL A 179 1.78 2.76 39.51
N SER A 180 0.81 1.92 39.88
CA SER A 180 -0.20 1.39 38.97
C SER A 180 -1.47 2.25 39.05
N HIS A 181 -2.03 2.58 37.88
CA HIS A 181 -3.21 3.44 37.71
C HIS A 181 -4.42 2.61 37.26
N GLU A 182 -4.75 1.58 38.04
CA GLU A 182 -5.87 0.67 37.75
C GLU A 182 -7.21 1.39 37.90
N GLY A 183 -7.95 1.52 36.80
CA GLY A 183 -9.27 2.18 36.75
C GLY A 183 -9.30 3.56 36.09
N GLU A 184 -8.17 4.09 35.60
CA GLU A 184 -8.07 5.37 34.89
C GLU A 184 -7.58 5.17 33.43
N TYR A 185 -7.96 6.07 32.52
CA TYR A 185 -7.68 5.94 31.08
C TYR A 185 -6.41 6.70 30.66
N SER A 186 -5.54 6.06 29.87
CA SER A 186 -4.16 6.51 29.66
C SER A 186 -4.00 7.85 28.94
N THR A 187 -4.99 8.29 28.16
CA THR A 187 -4.93 9.59 27.45
C THR A 187 -5.39 10.77 28.30
N ASP A 188 -6.18 10.55 29.35
CA ASP A 188 -6.71 11.66 30.16
C ASP A 188 -5.62 12.24 31.08
N VAL A 189 -4.60 11.43 31.40
CA VAL A 189 -3.35 11.86 32.04
C VAL A 189 -2.46 12.71 31.10
N LEU A 190 -2.69 12.64 29.78
CA LEU A 190 -1.90 13.31 28.74
C LEU A 190 -2.57 14.58 28.15
N ALA A 191 -3.85 14.83 28.44
CA ALA A 191 -4.72 15.77 27.72
C ALA A 191 -4.58 17.27 28.08
N GLY A 192 -3.36 17.80 28.30
CA GLY A 192 -3.17 19.07 29.03
C GLY A 192 -2.61 20.32 28.32
N LYS A 193 -2.21 20.28 27.04
CA LYS A 193 -1.21 21.21 26.44
C LYS A 193 -1.53 21.64 24.99
N ALA A 194 -0.87 22.62 24.33
CA ALA A 194 -1.38 23.20 23.06
C ALA A 194 -0.44 24.00 22.12
N LEU A 195 -0.76 24.03 20.80
CA LEU A 195 -0.67 25.13 19.79
C LEU A 195 0.60 25.98 19.63
N THR A 196 1.73 25.60 20.24
CA THR A 196 2.91 26.49 20.37
C THR A 196 4.20 25.72 20.04
N ASP A 197 5.38 26.20 20.47
CA ASP A 197 6.61 25.38 20.54
C ASP A 197 6.34 24.00 21.18
N GLU A 198 5.32 23.93 22.06
CA GLU A 198 4.81 22.72 22.72
C GLU A 198 4.22 21.68 21.76
N ILE A 199 3.60 22.07 20.64
CA ILE A 199 3.11 21.09 19.64
C ILE A 199 4.15 20.76 18.58
N VAL A 200 5.06 21.68 18.25
CA VAL A 200 6.27 21.29 17.49
C VAL A 200 7.02 20.21 18.28
N SER A 201 7.20 20.42 19.59
CA SER A 201 7.79 19.43 20.49
C SER A 201 6.98 18.13 20.58
N TYR A 202 5.65 18.20 20.66
CA TYR A 202 4.80 16.99 20.64
C TYR A 202 4.92 16.21 19.32
N ASN A 203 4.96 16.90 18.18
CA ASN A 203 5.07 16.25 16.87
C ASN A 203 6.47 15.64 16.67
N ASP A 204 7.54 16.28 17.15
CA ASP A 204 8.88 15.70 17.24
C ASP A 204 8.93 14.45 18.15
N GLU A 205 8.21 14.46 19.27
CA GLU A 205 8.07 13.31 20.16
C GLU A 205 7.21 12.19 19.54
N PHE A 206 6.13 12.54 18.84
CA PHE A 206 5.24 11.60 18.15
C PHE A 206 5.99 10.89 17.00
N TYR A 207 6.75 11.65 16.20
CA TYR A 207 7.66 11.13 15.19
C TYR A 207 8.69 10.17 15.81
N ARG A 208 9.36 10.58 16.90
CA ARG A 208 10.33 9.73 17.60
C ARG A 208 9.70 8.44 18.15
N ALA A 209 8.52 8.53 18.75
CA ALA A 209 7.79 7.37 19.27
C ALA A 209 7.39 6.39 18.15
N ARG A 210 7.01 6.93 16.99
CA ARG A 210 6.70 6.14 15.79
C ARG A 210 7.94 5.43 15.25
N LEU A 211 9.10 6.10 15.14
CA LEU A 211 10.38 5.43 14.82
C LEU A 211 10.79 4.38 15.87
N GLN A 212 10.44 4.59 17.14
CA GLN A 212 10.69 3.61 18.21
C GLN A 212 9.78 2.38 18.08
N SER A 213 8.52 2.52 17.66
CA SER A 213 7.65 1.36 17.39
C SER A 213 8.16 0.48 16.25
N LEU A 214 8.82 1.07 15.25
CA LEU A 214 9.44 0.32 14.15
C LEU A 214 10.61 -0.57 14.61
N GLN A 215 11.22 -0.33 15.78
CA GLN A 215 12.29 -1.20 16.30
C GLN A 215 11.78 -2.63 16.57
N ALA A 216 10.54 -2.79 17.05
CA ALA A 216 9.93 -4.11 17.24
C ALA A 216 9.68 -4.84 15.91
N VAL A 217 9.39 -4.08 14.84
CA VAL A 217 9.27 -4.62 13.47
C VAL A 217 10.65 -5.01 12.92
N ASP A 218 11.67 -4.20 13.16
CA ASP A 218 13.05 -4.44 12.73
C ASP A 218 13.63 -5.73 13.38
N GLU A 219 13.43 -5.88 14.69
CA GLU A 219 13.75 -7.12 15.42
C GLU A 219 12.94 -8.34 14.93
N LEU A 220 11.68 -8.15 14.56
CA LEU A 220 10.85 -9.20 13.93
C LEU A 220 11.44 -9.61 12.59
N VAL A 221 11.94 -8.69 11.76
CA VAL A 221 12.56 -9.00 10.47
C VAL A 221 13.81 -9.88 10.66
N GLU A 222 14.73 -9.51 11.54
CA GLU A 222 15.87 -10.37 11.92
C GLU A 222 15.38 -11.75 12.42
N GLY A 223 14.37 -11.76 13.30
CA GLY A 223 13.80 -12.97 13.86
C GLY A 223 13.17 -13.92 12.83
N VAL A 224 12.51 -13.40 11.80
CA VAL A 224 11.92 -14.17 10.71
C VAL A 224 13.00 -14.67 9.75
N ILE A 225 13.86 -13.76 9.26
CA ILE A 225 14.85 -14.09 8.22
C ILE A 225 15.89 -15.09 8.74
N SER A 226 16.41 -14.90 9.95
CA SER A 226 17.40 -15.81 10.54
C SER A 226 16.81 -17.18 10.90
N ARG A 227 15.48 -17.32 11.04
CA ARG A 227 14.80 -18.62 11.13
C ARG A 227 14.68 -19.29 9.75
N LEU A 228 14.28 -18.56 8.72
CA LEU A 228 14.23 -19.07 7.34
C LEU A 228 15.62 -19.56 6.85
N ASP A 229 16.67 -18.83 7.22
CA ASP A 229 18.07 -19.20 6.96
C ASP A 229 18.48 -20.45 7.75
N GLY A 230 18.20 -20.48 9.07
CA GLY A 230 18.48 -21.63 9.93
C GLY A 230 17.76 -22.93 9.52
N TYR A 231 16.62 -22.84 8.81
CA TYR A 231 15.92 -23.97 8.20
C TYR A 231 16.40 -24.30 6.77
N GLY A 232 17.29 -23.50 6.17
CA GLY A 232 17.81 -23.69 4.81
C GLY A 232 16.79 -23.43 3.69
N ILE A 233 15.74 -22.66 3.97
CA ILE A 233 14.63 -22.40 3.02
C ILE A 233 14.59 -20.97 2.48
N LEU A 234 15.43 -20.07 3.01
CA LEU A 234 15.46 -18.65 2.64
C LEU A 234 15.73 -18.41 1.15
N ASP A 235 16.63 -19.17 0.52
CA ASP A 235 16.95 -19.06 -0.91
C ASP A 235 15.77 -19.40 -1.84
N ASN A 236 14.76 -20.12 -1.33
CA ASN A 236 13.52 -20.45 -2.02
C ASN A 236 12.31 -19.77 -1.36
N THR A 237 12.51 -18.59 -0.78
CA THR A 237 11.46 -17.80 -0.14
C THR A 237 11.46 -16.38 -0.71
N TYR A 238 10.32 -15.94 -1.24
CA TYR A 238 10.09 -14.53 -1.49
C TYR A 238 9.69 -13.85 -0.19
N VAL A 239 10.34 -12.73 0.13
CA VAL A 239 9.94 -11.87 1.25
C VAL A 239 9.55 -10.51 0.65
N ILE A 240 8.29 -10.14 0.86
CA ILE A 240 7.71 -8.87 0.42
C ILE A 240 7.49 -8.03 1.67
N TYR A 241 8.06 -6.82 1.70
CA TYR A 241 7.90 -5.86 2.78
C TYR A 241 7.24 -4.59 2.24
N THR A 242 6.13 -4.18 2.85
CA THR A 242 5.43 -2.92 2.52
C THR A 242 4.49 -2.49 3.65
N THR A 243 3.71 -1.42 3.43
CA THR A 243 2.67 -0.92 4.33
C THR A 243 1.32 -0.77 3.62
N ASP A 244 0.24 -0.58 4.37
CA ASP A 244 -1.09 -0.29 3.81
C ASP A 244 -1.27 1.19 3.43
N ASN A 245 -0.61 2.12 4.12
CA ASN A 245 -0.56 3.51 3.69
C ASN A 245 0.64 4.21 4.33
N GLY A 246 1.00 5.36 3.76
CA GLY A 246 1.92 6.29 4.37
C GLY A 246 1.29 7.02 5.56
N TYR A 247 1.93 8.08 6.02
CA TYR A 247 1.51 8.84 7.18
C TYR A 247 2.14 10.23 7.18
N HIS A 248 1.35 11.27 7.41
CA HIS A 248 1.84 12.62 7.66
C HIS A 248 1.74 12.99 9.15
N ILE A 249 2.60 13.90 9.62
CA ILE A 249 2.62 14.39 11.02
C ILE A 249 2.44 15.91 11.09
N SER A 250 3.02 16.64 10.13
CA SER A 250 2.96 18.11 10.04
C SER A 250 3.19 18.66 8.64
N GLN A 251 3.44 17.78 7.67
CA GLN A 251 3.47 18.10 6.25
C GLN A 251 2.14 18.71 5.85
N HIS A 252 2.17 19.68 4.93
CA HIS A 252 1.01 20.51 4.56
C HIS A 252 0.34 21.26 5.74
N ARG A 253 0.96 21.31 6.93
CA ARG A 253 0.38 21.81 8.20
C ARG A 253 -0.81 20.99 8.71
N LEU A 254 -0.94 19.74 8.26
CA LEU A 254 -1.94 18.82 8.75
C LEU A 254 -1.59 18.31 10.15
N ALA A 255 -2.61 17.87 10.90
CA ALA A 255 -2.39 17.09 12.12
C ALA A 255 -1.85 15.68 11.74
N PRO A 256 -1.32 14.88 12.68
CA PRO A 256 -0.96 13.50 12.39
C PRO A 256 -2.12 12.73 11.75
N GLY A 257 -1.86 11.93 10.72
CA GLY A 257 -2.93 11.28 9.97
C GLY A 257 -2.51 10.73 8.61
N LYS A 258 -3.53 10.54 7.76
CA LYS A 258 -3.47 9.95 6.42
C LYS A 258 -4.63 10.50 5.58
N GLU A 259 -5.21 9.72 4.66
CA GLU A 259 -6.42 10.09 3.90
C GLU A 259 -6.26 11.22 2.89
N CYS A 260 -5.03 11.67 2.63
CA CYS A 260 -4.72 12.64 1.57
C CYS A 260 -4.00 11.95 0.40
N GLY A 261 -3.92 12.64 -0.74
CA GLY A 261 -3.14 12.19 -1.91
C GLY A 261 -1.72 12.76 -1.97
N PHE A 262 -1.18 13.26 -0.85
CA PHE A 262 0.21 13.71 -0.76
C PHE A 262 1.16 12.52 -0.71
N GLU A 263 2.39 12.65 -1.25
CA GLU A 263 3.34 11.53 -1.33
C GLU A 263 3.61 10.89 0.05
N GLU A 264 3.57 11.66 1.14
CA GLU A 264 3.67 11.19 2.52
C GLU A 264 2.65 10.09 2.87
N ASP A 265 1.47 10.14 2.27
CA ASP A 265 0.32 9.25 2.51
C ASP A 265 0.22 8.13 1.48
N ILE A 266 0.55 8.42 0.21
CA ILE A 266 0.33 7.48 -0.90
C ILE A 266 1.60 6.78 -1.41
N ASN A 267 2.79 7.39 -1.32
CA ASN A 267 4.02 6.79 -1.80
C ASN A 267 4.71 6.05 -0.66
N ILE A 268 4.77 4.74 -0.78
CA ILE A 268 5.01 3.81 0.32
C ILE A 268 6.21 2.89 0.05
N PRO A 269 6.92 2.45 1.09
CA PRO A 269 8.03 1.51 0.91
C PRO A 269 7.52 0.18 0.31
N LEU A 270 8.17 -0.30 -0.75
CA LEU A 270 8.07 -1.68 -1.21
C LEU A 270 9.46 -2.27 -1.46
N VAL A 271 9.77 -3.36 -0.76
CA VAL A 271 11.00 -4.13 -0.94
C VAL A 271 10.63 -5.59 -1.18
N ILE A 272 11.23 -6.20 -2.21
CA ILE A 272 11.06 -7.63 -2.48
C ILE A 272 12.44 -8.29 -2.58
N ARG A 273 12.69 -9.32 -1.78
CA ARG A 273 13.82 -10.27 -1.98
C ARG A 273 13.30 -11.66 -2.32
N GLY A 274 14.11 -12.48 -2.99
CA GLY A 274 13.78 -13.87 -3.26
C GLY A 274 14.45 -14.43 -4.53
N PRO A 275 14.07 -15.65 -4.96
CA PRO A 275 14.63 -16.30 -6.13
C PRO A 275 14.62 -15.42 -7.39
N GLY A 276 15.80 -15.17 -7.96
CA GLY A 276 15.95 -14.41 -9.21
C GLY A 276 15.68 -12.90 -9.13
N VAL A 277 15.39 -12.37 -7.94
CA VAL A 277 15.20 -10.92 -7.72
C VAL A 277 16.57 -10.23 -7.69
N PRO A 278 16.82 -9.18 -8.51
CA PRO A 278 18.09 -8.49 -8.48
C PRO A 278 18.20 -7.60 -7.23
N ILE A 279 19.44 -7.36 -6.79
CA ILE A 279 19.75 -6.38 -5.74
C ILE A 279 19.79 -4.99 -6.38
N GLY A 280 19.11 -4.01 -5.77
CA GLY A 280 19.16 -2.59 -6.16
C GLY A 280 17.79 -1.91 -6.17
N GLU A 281 17.64 -0.90 -7.02
CA GLU A 281 16.41 -0.09 -7.14
C GLU A 281 15.71 -0.33 -8.48
N ALA A 282 14.38 -0.46 -8.45
CA ALA A 282 13.50 -0.46 -9.61
C ALA A 282 12.68 0.84 -9.65
N ASP A 283 13.14 1.74 -10.48
CA ASP A 283 12.43 2.95 -10.91
C ASP A 283 11.43 2.56 -12.03
N ILE A 284 10.27 2.06 -11.58
CA ILE A 284 9.05 1.73 -12.33
C ILE A 284 7.82 2.00 -11.43
N VAL A 285 6.70 2.42 -12.02
CA VAL A 285 5.44 2.64 -11.28
C VAL A 285 4.82 1.30 -10.87
N SER A 286 4.29 1.23 -9.65
CA SER A 286 3.45 0.12 -9.21
C SER A 286 2.46 0.57 -8.14
N ALA A 287 1.35 -0.15 -7.99
CA ALA A 287 0.31 0.12 -7.02
C ALA A 287 -0.02 -1.13 -6.18
N HIS A 288 -0.74 -0.97 -5.08
CA HIS A 288 -1.26 -2.10 -4.29
C HIS A 288 -2.07 -3.11 -5.09
N THR A 289 -2.83 -2.66 -6.10
CA THR A 289 -3.57 -3.54 -7.01
C THR A 289 -2.66 -4.52 -7.76
N ASP A 290 -1.37 -4.22 -7.90
CA ASP A 290 -0.38 -5.10 -8.53
C ASP A 290 0.11 -6.23 -7.60
N LEU A 291 -0.07 -6.14 -6.28
CA LEU A 291 0.51 -7.09 -5.32
C LEU A 291 -0.16 -8.47 -5.41
N ALA A 292 -1.50 -8.55 -5.42
CA ALA A 292 -2.23 -9.80 -5.61
C ALA A 292 -1.84 -10.54 -6.91
N PRO A 293 -1.87 -9.93 -8.12
CA PRO A 293 -1.40 -10.59 -9.35
C PRO A 293 0.09 -10.96 -9.30
N THR A 294 0.93 -10.20 -8.59
CA THR A 294 2.35 -10.57 -8.39
C THR A 294 2.49 -11.85 -7.58
N ILE A 295 1.80 -11.94 -6.44
CA ILE A 295 1.83 -13.08 -5.53
C ILE A 295 1.23 -14.33 -6.18
N LEU A 296 0.14 -14.19 -6.94
CA LEU A 296 -0.42 -15.27 -7.76
C LEU A 296 0.57 -15.79 -8.81
N LYS A 297 1.26 -14.88 -9.52
CA LYS A 297 2.26 -15.25 -10.53
C LYS A 297 3.44 -15.99 -9.90
N LEU A 298 3.87 -15.60 -8.69
CA LEU A 298 4.89 -16.31 -7.91
C LEU A 298 4.45 -17.70 -7.47
N ALA A 299 3.18 -17.84 -7.05
CA ALA A 299 2.58 -19.11 -6.65
C ALA A 299 2.26 -20.05 -7.82
N GLY A 300 2.40 -19.59 -9.08
CA GLY A 300 1.95 -20.32 -10.27
C GLY A 300 0.42 -20.38 -10.42
N GLY A 301 -0.31 -19.54 -9.69
CA GLY A 301 -1.76 -19.40 -9.78
C GLY A 301 -2.22 -18.54 -10.96
N ASP A 302 -3.53 -18.47 -11.16
CA ASP A 302 -4.14 -17.65 -12.20
C ASP A 302 -4.14 -16.16 -11.82
N TYR A 303 -3.07 -15.47 -12.25
CA TYR A 303 -2.86 -14.03 -12.12
C TYR A 303 -3.48 -13.20 -13.26
N LYS A 304 -4.23 -13.83 -14.18
CA LYS A 304 -4.84 -13.17 -15.36
C LYS A 304 -6.36 -13.06 -15.24
N LYS A 305 -6.88 -13.05 -14.01
CA LYS A 305 -8.30 -12.81 -13.73
C LYS A 305 -8.74 -11.49 -14.39
N PRO A 306 -9.91 -11.47 -15.05
CA PRO A 306 -10.34 -10.33 -15.87
C PRO A 306 -10.70 -9.08 -15.06
N ASP A 307 -10.80 -9.21 -13.75
CA ASP A 307 -11.22 -8.20 -12.78
C ASP A 307 -10.15 -7.93 -11.71
N LEU A 308 -8.88 -8.22 -12.02
CA LEU A 308 -7.74 -7.63 -11.33
C LEU A 308 -7.40 -6.28 -11.99
N ASP A 309 -7.40 -5.21 -11.20
CA ASP A 309 -7.18 -3.85 -11.68
C ASP A 309 -5.68 -3.49 -11.80
N GLY A 310 -4.80 -4.37 -11.34
CA GLY A 310 -3.34 -4.25 -11.44
C GLY A 310 -2.68 -5.34 -12.29
N SER A 311 -1.38 -5.18 -12.56
CA SER A 311 -0.59 -6.11 -13.37
C SER A 311 0.69 -6.56 -12.63
N PRO A 312 1.13 -7.84 -12.74
CA PRO A 312 2.22 -8.35 -11.93
C PRO A 312 3.50 -7.51 -12.01
N ILE A 313 4.02 -7.13 -10.84
CA ILE A 313 5.28 -6.39 -10.70
C ILE A 313 6.42 -7.20 -11.34
N PRO A 314 7.25 -6.59 -12.19
CA PRO A 314 8.44 -7.22 -12.75
C PRO A 314 9.48 -7.54 -11.66
N LEU A 315 9.79 -8.81 -11.45
CA LEU A 315 10.72 -9.24 -10.38
C LEU A 315 12.13 -9.62 -10.84
N ASN A 316 12.36 -9.79 -12.15
CA ASN A 316 13.69 -10.13 -12.68
C ASN A 316 14.27 -8.98 -13.51
N LYS A 317 15.60 -8.89 -13.58
CA LYS A 317 16.33 -7.79 -14.22
C LYS A 317 15.90 -7.49 -15.67
N LYS A 318 15.55 -8.52 -16.45
CA LYS A 318 15.10 -8.36 -17.85
C LYS A 318 13.73 -7.70 -17.90
N ASP A 319 12.77 -8.21 -17.14
CA ASP A 319 11.40 -7.66 -17.11
C ASP A 319 11.36 -6.28 -16.46
N ILE A 320 12.16 -6.01 -15.40
CA ILE A 320 12.30 -4.67 -14.80
C ILE A 320 12.82 -3.66 -15.84
N THR A 321 13.84 -4.03 -16.61
CA THR A 321 14.40 -3.17 -17.65
C THR A 321 13.39 -2.87 -18.76
N ARG A 322 12.55 -3.85 -19.12
CA ARG A 322 11.49 -3.70 -20.13
C ARG A 322 10.33 -2.83 -19.62
N ALA A 323 9.96 -3.00 -18.35
CA ALA A 323 8.88 -2.27 -17.71
C ALA A 323 9.12 -0.75 -17.61
N LYS A 324 10.37 -0.27 -17.66
CA LYS A 324 10.68 1.17 -17.79
C LYS A 324 10.14 1.84 -19.06
N ILE A 325 9.61 1.06 -20.00
CA ILE A 325 9.04 1.52 -21.27
C ILE A 325 7.61 0.98 -21.46
N GLU A 326 7.35 -0.27 -21.06
CA GLU A 326 6.08 -0.97 -21.33
C GLU A 326 5.05 -0.94 -20.19
N ARG A 327 5.44 -0.57 -18.95
CA ARG A 327 4.51 -0.58 -17.80
C ARG A 327 3.66 0.69 -17.78
N GLN A 328 2.47 0.58 -17.21
CA GLN A 328 1.61 1.73 -17.01
C GLN A 328 2.29 2.82 -16.15
N GLU A 329 2.00 4.08 -16.48
CA GLU A 329 2.59 5.29 -15.87
C GLU A 329 1.75 5.85 -14.71
N HIS A 330 0.50 5.41 -14.60
CA HIS A 330 -0.50 5.99 -13.71
C HIS A 330 -0.83 5.08 -12.54
N VAL A 331 -1.26 5.70 -11.45
CA VAL A 331 -1.96 5.06 -10.34
C VAL A 331 -3.24 5.85 -10.08
N ASN A 332 -4.36 5.14 -9.96
CA ASN A 332 -5.61 5.71 -9.47
C ASN A 332 -5.51 5.87 -7.94
N VAL A 333 -5.79 7.07 -7.44
CA VAL A 333 -5.77 7.40 -6.02
C VAL A 333 -7.12 7.98 -5.64
N GLU A 334 -7.75 7.44 -4.60
CA GLU A 334 -9.13 7.75 -4.26
C GLU A 334 -9.42 7.63 -2.76
N PHE A 335 -10.31 8.49 -2.28
CA PHE A 335 -10.77 8.50 -0.90
C PHE A 335 -12.23 8.95 -0.84
N TRP A 336 -12.98 8.44 0.14
CA TRP A 336 -14.33 8.91 0.49
C TRP A 336 -14.48 9.04 1.99
N GLY A 337 -15.40 9.90 2.42
CA GLY A 337 -15.74 10.05 3.83
C GLY A 337 -15.23 11.34 4.44
N ARG A 338 -15.05 11.34 5.76
CA ARG A 338 -14.53 12.50 6.50
C ARG A 338 -13.09 12.26 6.87
N SER A 339 -12.31 13.32 6.97
CA SER A 339 -10.96 13.18 7.53
C SER A 339 -11.00 12.86 9.03
N LEU A 340 -10.12 11.96 9.45
CA LEU A 340 -9.90 11.44 10.79
C LEU A 340 -8.50 11.87 11.25
N PRO A 341 -8.39 12.94 12.03
CA PRO A 341 -7.11 13.40 12.51
C PRO A 341 -6.68 12.49 13.69
N GLU A 342 -5.44 12.03 13.63
CA GLU A 342 -4.82 11.27 14.68
C GLU A 342 -4.03 12.17 15.65
N GLY A 343 -3.39 11.55 16.64
CA GLY A 343 -2.79 12.25 17.76
C GLY A 343 -3.82 12.87 18.71
N ILE A 344 -3.33 13.52 19.78
CA ILE A 344 -4.19 14.01 20.87
C ILE A 344 -4.88 15.34 20.54
N TYR A 345 -4.38 16.09 19.56
CA TYR A 345 -4.86 17.44 19.25
C TYR A 345 -5.89 17.51 18.14
N LYS A 346 -5.98 16.47 17.31
CA LYS A 346 -7.00 16.32 16.26
C LYS A 346 -7.11 17.59 15.38
N PHE A 347 -8.31 17.94 14.94
CA PHE A 347 -8.56 19.24 14.32
C PHE A 347 -8.94 20.27 15.39
N SER A 348 -8.11 21.31 15.56
CA SER A 348 -8.46 22.51 16.33
C SER A 348 -9.07 23.55 15.40
N LEU A 349 -10.27 24.03 15.74
CA LEU A 349 -10.90 25.18 15.08
C LEU A 349 -10.29 26.50 15.59
N ASP A 350 -10.51 27.60 14.85
CA ASP A 350 -10.07 28.95 15.21
C ASP A 350 -10.64 29.45 16.57
N ASP A 351 -11.75 28.87 17.03
CA ASP A 351 -12.34 29.15 18.34
C ASP A 351 -11.79 28.26 19.47
N GLY A 352 -10.74 27.48 19.19
CA GLY A 352 -10.05 26.60 20.14
C GLY A 352 -10.76 25.28 20.41
N LYS A 353 -11.87 24.97 19.73
CA LYS A 353 -12.54 23.67 19.88
C LYS A 353 -11.83 22.58 19.12
N ILE A 354 -11.63 21.45 19.79
CA ILE A 354 -11.17 20.21 19.18
C ILE A 354 -12.39 19.46 18.60
N VAL A 355 -12.34 19.11 17.32
CA VAL A 355 -13.34 18.25 16.66
C VAL A 355 -12.74 16.90 16.27
N ALA A 356 -13.54 15.84 16.41
CA ALA A 356 -13.09 14.46 16.21
C ALA A 356 -13.09 13.98 14.75
N TYR A 357 -13.70 14.75 13.85
CA TYR A 357 -13.85 14.48 12.42
C TYR A 357 -13.78 15.81 11.67
N GLY A 358 -13.16 15.81 10.50
CA GLY A 358 -13.14 16.96 9.60
C GLY A 358 -14.40 17.07 8.74
N SER A 359 -14.34 17.94 7.74
CA SER A 359 -15.28 17.98 6.62
C SER A 359 -15.18 16.70 5.79
N ASN A 360 -16.07 16.57 4.80
CA ASN A 360 -15.91 15.53 3.80
C ASN A 360 -14.61 15.77 3.02
N ASN A 361 -13.77 14.74 2.91
CA ASN A 361 -12.44 14.76 2.30
C ASN A 361 -12.41 13.96 0.98
N THR A 362 -13.58 13.63 0.40
CA THR A 362 -13.71 12.77 -0.79
C THR A 362 -13.03 13.40 -2.01
N TYR A 363 -12.20 12.62 -2.70
CA TYR A 363 -11.56 13.02 -3.94
C TYR A 363 -11.29 11.83 -4.87
N LYS A 364 -11.11 12.14 -6.16
CA LYS A 364 -10.56 11.26 -7.19
C LYS A 364 -9.30 11.89 -7.73
N ALA A 365 -8.22 11.12 -7.85
CA ALA A 365 -6.92 11.63 -8.25
C ALA A 365 -6.12 10.66 -9.13
N LEU A 366 -5.27 11.26 -9.97
CA LEU A 366 -4.25 10.60 -10.76
C LEU A 366 -2.88 10.91 -10.17
N ARG A 367 -2.11 9.86 -9.89
CA ARG A 367 -0.65 9.96 -9.75
C ARG A 367 -0.03 9.44 -11.05
N VAL A 368 0.69 10.29 -11.78
CA VAL A 368 1.28 9.93 -13.09
C VAL A 368 2.78 10.18 -13.07
N VAL A 369 3.58 9.13 -13.30
CA VAL A 369 5.05 9.21 -13.35
C VAL A 369 5.53 8.68 -14.70
N GLY A 370 6.14 9.56 -15.48
CA GLY A 370 6.81 9.22 -16.72
C GLY A 370 8.22 9.80 -16.77
N LYS A 371 8.92 9.53 -17.87
CA LYS A 371 10.32 9.95 -18.04
C LYS A 371 10.53 11.47 -18.02
N GLU A 372 9.51 12.25 -18.37
CA GLU A 372 9.59 13.71 -18.55
C GLU A 372 8.63 14.50 -17.63
N TYR A 373 7.92 13.81 -16.72
CA TYR A 373 6.82 14.36 -15.95
C TYR A 373 6.57 13.54 -14.68
N ASN A 374 6.27 14.24 -13.59
CA ASN A 374 5.97 13.65 -12.29
C ASN A 374 4.77 14.40 -11.70
N ILE A 375 3.55 13.94 -11.96
CA ILE A 375 2.31 14.71 -11.76
C ILE A 375 1.46 14.08 -10.66
N TYR A 376 0.82 14.92 -9.86
CA TYR A 376 -0.40 14.60 -9.12
C TYR A 376 -1.51 15.55 -9.58
N TYR A 377 -2.69 15.00 -9.87
CA TYR A 377 -3.89 15.76 -10.25
C TYR A 377 -5.11 15.22 -9.51
N SER A 378 -5.84 16.08 -8.79
CA SER A 378 -7.02 15.70 -8.01
C SER A 378 -8.24 16.53 -8.37
N VAL A 379 -9.42 15.92 -8.20
CA VAL A 379 -10.72 16.58 -8.14
C VAL A 379 -11.41 16.17 -6.84
N TRP A 380 -11.76 17.16 -6.04
CA TRP A 380 -12.46 17.03 -4.77
C TRP A 380 -13.98 16.97 -4.98
N CYS A 381 -14.72 16.43 -4.02
CA CYS A 381 -16.19 16.39 -4.08
C CYS A 381 -16.86 17.77 -4.05
N THR A 382 -16.12 18.82 -3.70
CA THR A 382 -16.51 20.23 -3.82
C THR A 382 -16.35 20.78 -5.24
N ASN A 383 -15.83 19.98 -6.18
CA ASN A 383 -15.41 20.35 -7.54
C ASN A 383 -14.21 21.33 -7.56
N GLU A 384 -13.46 21.40 -6.46
CA GLU A 384 -12.14 22.03 -6.41
C GLU A 384 -11.08 21.08 -6.96
N HIS A 385 -10.05 21.62 -7.59
CA HIS A 385 -9.03 20.86 -8.32
C HIS A 385 -7.64 21.20 -7.78
N GLU A 386 -6.75 20.22 -7.75
CA GLU A 386 -5.33 20.46 -7.49
C GLU A 386 -4.46 19.85 -8.58
N LEU A 387 -3.39 20.54 -8.94
CA LEU A 387 -2.39 20.07 -9.89
C LEU A 387 -1.01 20.41 -9.34
N TYR A 388 -0.14 19.41 -9.28
CA TYR A 388 1.26 19.58 -8.86
C TYR A 388 2.19 18.89 -9.86
N ASP A 389 3.32 19.54 -10.15
CA ASP A 389 4.47 18.92 -10.84
C ASP A 389 5.56 18.66 -9.80
N LEU A 390 5.60 17.43 -9.30
CA LEU A 390 6.53 16.96 -8.27
C LEU A 390 7.99 16.91 -8.76
N THR A 391 8.24 17.19 -10.05
CA THR A 391 9.61 17.44 -10.55
C THR A 391 10.13 18.79 -10.08
N ALA A 392 9.26 19.79 -9.99
CA ALA A 392 9.57 21.16 -9.61
C ALA A 392 9.14 21.49 -8.16
N ASP A 393 8.11 20.81 -7.67
CA ASP A 393 7.49 20.96 -6.36
C ASP A 393 7.36 19.59 -5.65
N PRO A 394 8.49 18.94 -5.28
CA PRO A 394 8.49 17.59 -4.72
C PRO A 394 7.82 17.45 -3.34
N HIS A 395 7.36 18.57 -2.77
CA HIS A 395 6.64 18.63 -1.49
C HIS A 395 5.17 19.08 -1.64
N GLN A 396 4.63 19.13 -2.88
CA GLN A 396 3.24 19.47 -3.18
C GLN A 396 2.71 20.73 -2.45
N ILE A 397 3.53 21.79 -2.36
CA ILE A 397 3.19 23.04 -1.67
C ILE A 397 2.53 24.05 -2.62
N ASN A 398 2.75 23.92 -3.93
CA ASN A 398 2.41 24.90 -4.95
C ASN A 398 1.37 24.33 -5.94
N ASN A 399 0.09 24.44 -5.60
CA ASN A 399 -0.99 24.06 -6.51
C ASN A 399 -0.99 24.99 -7.75
N ILE A 400 -0.69 24.42 -8.92
CA ILE A 400 -0.59 25.13 -10.21
C ILE A 400 -1.86 25.04 -11.06
N HIS A 401 -2.98 24.60 -10.49
CA HIS A 401 -4.25 24.55 -11.20
C HIS A 401 -4.80 25.96 -11.53
N PRO A 402 -5.23 26.24 -12.78
CA PRO A 402 -5.67 27.58 -13.20
C PRO A 402 -6.85 28.19 -12.45
N SER A 403 -7.65 27.39 -11.72
CA SER A 403 -8.78 27.92 -10.93
C SER A 403 -8.34 28.62 -9.64
N ILE A 404 -7.15 28.33 -9.14
CA ILE A 404 -6.66 28.80 -7.82
C ILE A 404 -5.55 29.85 -7.99
N SER A 405 -4.71 29.72 -9.02
CA SER A 405 -3.63 30.68 -9.27
C SER A 405 -4.05 31.78 -10.24
N SER A 406 -4.11 33.02 -9.74
CA SER A 406 -4.35 34.22 -10.55
C SER A 406 -3.11 34.72 -11.31
N SER A 407 -2.05 33.91 -11.43
CA SER A 407 -0.84 34.27 -12.17
C SER A 407 -1.08 34.24 -13.67
N SER A 408 -0.62 35.28 -14.38
CA SER A 408 -0.62 35.30 -15.85
C SER A 408 0.35 34.28 -16.48
N GLU A 409 1.32 33.79 -15.70
CA GLU A 409 2.24 32.72 -16.10
C GLU A 409 2.21 31.61 -15.03
N LEU A 410 1.60 30.48 -15.38
CA LEU A 410 1.64 29.26 -14.57
C LEU A 410 2.91 28.45 -14.91
N PRO A 411 3.49 27.72 -13.94
CA PRO A 411 4.55 26.75 -14.20
C PRO A 411 4.16 25.75 -15.30
N LYS A 412 5.16 25.36 -16.10
CA LYS A 412 4.96 24.60 -17.34
C LYS A 412 5.31 23.13 -17.17
N ILE A 413 4.32 22.25 -17.27
CA ILE A 413 4.51 20.79 -17.36
C ILE A 413 4.89 20.44 -18.81
N PHE A 414 5.85 19.55 -19.06
CA PHE A 414 6.41 19.28 -20.41
C PHE A 414 6.95 20.53 -21.16
N ARG A 415 7.26 21.64 -20.46
CA ARG A 415 7.51 22.97 -21.08
C ARG A 415 6.29 23.56 -21.82
N LEU A 416 5.11 23.00 -21.61
CA LEU A 416 3.80 23.43 -22.13
C LEU A 416 2.97 24.06 -21.00
N PRO A 417 2.02 24.97 -21.30
CA PRO A 417 1.14 25.54 -20.27
C PRO A 417 0.17 24.45 -19.73
N PRO A 418 -0.27 24.54 -18.46
CA PRO A 418 -1.23 23.59 -17.88
C PRO A 418 -2.51 23.43 -18.73
N SER A 419 -2.95 24.48 -19.43
CA SER A 419 -4.11 24.43 -20.34
C SER A 419 -3.98 23.45 -21.52
N LYS A 420 -2.77 23.00 -21.86
CA LYS A 420 -2.56 21.94 -22.87
C LYS A 420 -2.53 20.54 -22.25
N VAL A 421 -2.13 20.42 -20.99
CA VAL A 421 -1.95 19.12 -20.30
C VAL A 421 -3.23 18.70 -19.57
N LEU A 422 -3.92 19.65 -18.92
CA LEU A 422 -5.13 19.40 -18.12
C LEU A 422 -6.23 18.63 -18.86
N PRO A 423 -6.60 18.94 -20.12
CA PRO A 423 -7.67 18.20 -20.81
C PRO A 423 -7.37 16.70 -20.99
N ARG A 424 -6.08 16.31 -20.99
CA ARG A 424 -5.65 14.91 -21.06
C ARG A 424 -5.64 14.24 -19.69
N LEU A 425 -5.34 14.99 -18.63
CA LEU A 425 -5.48 14.52 -17.25
C LEU A 425 -6.97 14.38 -16.86
N ASP A 426 -7.82 15.31 -17.30
CA ASP A 426 -9.28 15.22 -17.18
C ASP A 426 -9.81 13.94 -17.84
N ALA A 427 -9.45 13.71 -19.11
CA ALA A 427 -9.86 12.51 -19.85
C ALA A 427 -9.31 11.20 -19.24
N LEU A 428 -8.05 11.19 -18.81
CA LEU A 428 -7.47 10.01 -18.14
C LEU A 428 -8.13 9.73 -16.79
N LEU A 429 -8.43 10.76 -15.99
CA LEU A 429 -9.12 10.62 -14.71
C LEU A 429 -10.58 10.18 -14.90
N MET A 430 -11.26 10.64 -15.96
CA MET A 430 -12.58 10.15 -16.35
C MET A 430 -12.61 8.66 -16.69
N VAL A 431 -11.53 8.10 -17.24
CA VAL A 431 -11.42 6.64 -17.42
C VAL A 431 -11.13 5.95 -16.08
N THR A 432 -10.16 6.44 -15.30
CA THR A 432 -9.69 5.73 -14.11
C THR A 432 -10.64 5.81 -12.91
N LYS A 433 -11.51 6.84 -12.81
CA LYS A 433 -12.46 7.01 -11.69
C LYS A 433 -13.41 5.84 -11.49
N SER A 434 -13.69 5.08 -12.55
CA SER A 434 -14.65 3.96 -12.58
C SER A 434 -14.15 2.85 -13.53
N CYS A 435 -12.83 2.69 -13.66
CA CYS A 435 -12.22 1.65 -14.49
C CYS A 435 -12.49 0.25 -13.90
N ARG A 436 -12.27 -0.82 -14.68
CA ARG A 436 -12.27 -2.19 -14.13
C ARG A 436 -11.39 -3.13 -14.95
N GLY A 437 -10.62 -3.95 -14.26
CA GLY A 437 -9.75 -4.95 -14.85
C GLY A 437 -8.73 -4.31 -15.79
N ALA A 438 -8.69 -4.80 -17.03
CA ALA A 438 -7.79 -4.30 -18.07
C ALA A 438 -7.89 -2.78 -18.32
N THR A 439 -9.04 -2.12 -18.11
CA THR A 439 -9.15 -0.67 -18.31
C THR A 439 -8.51 0.15 -17.18
N CYS A 440 -8.26 -0.44 -16.01
CA CYS A 440 -7.43 0.18 -14.98
C CYS A 440 -5.93 0.06 -15.30
N VAL A 441 -5.54 -1.00 -16.02
CA VAL A 441 -4.13 -1.25 -16.41
C VAL A 441 -3.72 -0.48 -17.66
N ASP A 442 -4.60 -0.39 -18.67
CA ASP A 442 -4.36 0.32 -19.94
C ASP A 442 -5.52 1.29 -20.26
N PRO A 443 -5.72 2.36 -19.47
CA PRO A 443 -6.81 3.33 -19.67
C PRO A 443 -6.65 4.11 -20.98
N TRP A 444 -5.42 4.27 -21.48
CA TRP A 444 -5.16 4.87 -22.79
C TRP A 444 -5.81 4.10 -23.94
N SER A 445 -5.96 2.77 -23.83
CA SER A 445 -6.71 1.97 -24.81
C SER A 445 -8.22 2.28 -24.85
N VAL A 446 -8.79 2.87 -23.78
CA VAL A 446 -10.19 3.30 -23.75
C VAL A 446 -10.37 4.61 -24.53
N LEU A 447 -9.43 5.55 -24.38
CA LEU A 447 -9.44 6.82 -25.10
C LEU A 447 -9.00 6.67 -26.57
N HIS A 448 -8.06 5.75 -26.85
CA HIS A 448 -7.46 5.50 -28.16
C HIS A 448 -7.46 3.99 -28.49
N PRO A 449 -8.58 3.45 -29.01
CA PRO A 449 -8.76 2.01 -29.22
C PRO A 449 -7.75 1.36 -30.19
N ARG A 450 -7.15 2.16 -31.08
CA ARG A 450 -6.07 1.72 -31.99
C ARG A 450 -4.76 1.38 -31.28
N GLY A 451 -4.58 1.79 -30.02
CA GLY A 451 -3.45 1.42 -29.17
C GLY A 451 -2.12 2.10 -29.52
N ASP A 452 -2.13 3.17 -30.31
CA ASP A 452 -0.96 4.00 -30.63
C ASP A 452 -0.66 5.08 -29.58
N ILE A 453 -1.48 5.17 -28.53
CA ILE A 453 -1.26 5.96 -27.32
C ILE A 453 -1.07 4.99 -26.14
N LYS A 454 0.04 5.14 -25.41
CA LYS A 454 0.32 4.37 -24.19
C LYS A 454 0.76 5.22 -23.00
N THR A 455 1.01 6.51 -23.24
CA THR A 455 1.46 7.46 -22.23
C THR A 455 0.85 8.84 -22.44
N LEU A 456 0.87 9.65 -21.38
CA LEU A 456 0.52 11.08 -21.44
C LEU A 456 1.38 11.82 -22.47
N ALA A 457 2.66 11.45 -22.61
CA ALA A 457 3.55 12.00 -23.63
C ALA A 457 3.07 11.71 -25.06
N ASP A 458 2.58 10.49 -25.34
CA ASP A 458 1.99 10.17 -26.66
C ASP A 458 0.71 10.99 -26.91
N ALA A 459 -0.11 11.18 -25.87
CA ALA A 459 -1.33 11.97 -25.91
C ALA A 459 -1.06 13.48 -26.14
N MET A 460 0.14 13.99 -25.83
CA MET A 460 0.54 15.38 -26.10
C MET A 460 0.74 15.71 -27.60
N ARG A 461 0.58 14.75 -28.52
CA ARG A 461 0.57 15.05 -29.97
C ARG A 461 -0.53 16.06 -30.31
N VAL A 462 -0.18 17.02 -31.17
CA VAL A 462 -1.04 18.17 -31.55
C VAL A 462 -2.32 17.72 -32.28
N GLU A 463 -2.28 16.59 -33.00
CA GLU A 463 -3.43 16.01 -33.69
C GLU A 463 -4.59 15.57 -32.77
N PHE A 464 -4.36 15.52 -31.45
CA PHE A 464 -5.40 15.23 -30.46
C PHE A 464 -5.86 16.45 -29.65
N ASP A 465 -5.32 17.64 -29.91
CA ASP A 465 -5.67 18.84 -29.13
C ASP A 465 -7.17 19.14 -29.17
N ASP A 466 -7.79 19.07 -30.34
CA ASP A 466 -9.21 19.39 -30.54
C ASP A 466 -10.14 18.31 -29.95
N PHE A 467 -9.74 17.04 -30.01
CA PHE A 467 -10.41 15.93 -29.31
C PHE A 467 -10.44 16.16 -27.80
N TYR A 468 -9.28 16.34 -27.17
CA TYR A 468 -9.22 16.53 -25.72
C TYR A 468 -9.86 17.85 -25.28
N ALA A 469 -9.87 18.89 -26.12
CA ALA A 469 -10.53 20.16 -25.82
C ALA A 469 -12.08 20.07 -25.86
N SER A 470 -12.65 19.19 -26.68
CA SER A 470 -14.11 19.09 -26.90
C SER A 470 -14.78 17.93 -26.14
N THR A 471 -14.08 16.81 -25.94
CA THR A 471 -14.64 15.61 -25.25
C THR A 471 -14.51 15.64 -23.73
N ALA A 472 -13.91 16.70 -23.16
CA ALA A 472 -13.70 16.83 -21.73
C ALA A 472 -14.97 17.24 -20.97
N GLU A 473 -15.97 16.35 -20.91
CA GLU A 473 -16.71 16.22 -19.65
C GLU A 473 -15.68 15.88 -18.57
N LYS A 474 -15.60 16.72 -17.54
CA LYS A 474 -14.58 16.60 -16.50
C LYS A 474 -15.12 15.80 -15.33
N VAL A 475 -14.22 15.15 -14.60
CA VAL A 475 -14.57 14.63 -13.28
C VAL A 475 -15.14 15.77 -12.46
N SER A 476 -16.31 15.53 -11.92
CA SER A 476 -17.04 16.39 -11.02
C SER A 476 -17.99 15.51 -10.22
N PHE A 477 -18.45 16.01 -9.08
CA PHE A 477 -19.34 15.31 -8.16
C PHE A 477 -20.61 16.12 -7.98
N ASP A 478 -21.75 15.42 -7.99
CA ASP A 478 -23.04 16.02 -7.65
C ASP A 478 -23.19 16.16 -6.12
N LYS A 479 -22.53 15.28 -5.35
CA LYS A 479 -22.55 15.32 -3.87
C LYS A 479 -21.28 14.75 -3.25
N CYS A 480 -20.87 15.37 -2.13
CA CYS A 480 -19.91 14.83 -1.17
C CYS A 480 -20.54 13.72 -0.30
N GLU A 481 -20.58 12.49 -0.83
CA GLU A 481 -21.04 11.30 -0.09
C GLU A 481 -19.98 10.76 0.89
N LEU A 482 -20.39 9.94 1.86
CA LEU A 482 -19.49 9.34 2.86
C LEU A 482 -18.88 7.99 2.43
N GLY A 483 -19.14 7.58 1.19
CA GLY A 483 -18.64 6.36 0.58
C GLY A 483 -19.01 6.31 -0.90
N TYR A 484 -18.52 5.32 -1.64
CA TYR A 484 -18.77 5.26 -3.09
C TYR A 484 -20.24 4.98 -3.42
N ILE A 485 -20.88 5.98 -4.04
CA ILE A 485 -22.26 5.96 -4.54
C ILE A 485 -22.22 6.53 -5.96
N LEU A 486 -22.35 5.66 -6.97
CA LEU A 486 -22.14 6.00 -8.38
C LEU A 486 -23.02 7.17 -8.85
N GLU A 487 -24.25 7.28 -8.33
CA GLU A 487 -25.21 8.34 -8.67
C GLU A 487 -24.83 9.73 -8.13
N SER A 488 -23.80 9.84 -7.29
CA SER A 488 -23.28 11.10 -6.76
C SER A 488 -21.89 11.47 -7.35
N GLU A 489 -21.29 10.57 -8.13
CA GLU A 489 -19.97 10.72 -8.77
C GLU A 489 -20.01 11.53 -10.08
N GLY A 490 -21.14 12.20 -10.39
CA GLY A 490 -21.29 13.06 -11.57
C GLY A 490 -21.04 12.34 -12.91
N PRO A 491 -20.48 13.02 -13.92
CA PRO A 491 -20.26 12.49 -15.27
C PRO A 491 -19.56 11.13 -15.30
N GLN A 492 -20.11 10.18 -16.07
CA GLN A 492 -19.54 8.85 -16.32
C GLN A 492 -19.34 8.56 -17.82
N ALA A 493 -19.74 9.48 -18.70
CA ALA A 493 -19.64 9.26 -20.13
C ALA A 493 -18.18 9.37 -20.60
N LEU A 494 -17.82 8.55 -21.58
CA LEU A 494 -16.52 8.56 -22.22
C LEU A 494 -16.75 8.57 -23.74
N VAL A 495 -16.04 9.46 -24.43
CA VAL A 495 -15.98 9.48 -25.89
C VAL A 495 -14.54 9.10 -26.26
N ASN A 496 -14.38 8.05 -27.07
CA ASN A 496 -13.07 7.66 -27.58
C ASN A 496 -12.76 8.37 -28.90
N PHE A 497 -11.48 8.45 -29.26
CA PHE A 497 -11.00 9.22 -30.41
C PHE A 497 -11.53 8.71 -31.76
N ASP A 498 -11.85 7.42 -31.89
CA ASP A 498 -12.36 6.84 -33.14
C ASP A 498 -13.88 7.06 -33.31
N GLU A 499 -14.61 7.38 -32.24
CA GLU A 499 -16.03 7.74 -32.25
C GLU A 499 -16.29 9.26 -32.31
N TRP A 500 -15.32 10.06 -31.85
CA TRP A 500 -15.35 11.52 -31.92
C TRP A 500 -15.40 12.05 -33.36
N LYS A 501 -16.12 13.16 -33.57
CA LYS A 501 -16.15 13.85 -34.85
C LYS A 501 -15.72 15.31 -34.69
N GLU A 502 -15.03 15.81 -35.69
CA GLU A 502 -14.70 17.23 -35.84
C GLU A 502 -15.96 18.13 -35.99
N GLU A 503 -17.14 17.53 -36.21
CA GLU A 503 -18.45 18.17 -36.19
C GLU A 503 -18.99 18.44 -34.77
N ASP A 504 -18.35 17.88 -33.72
CA ASP A 504 -18.71 18.03 -32.30
C ASP A 504 -17.97 19.23 -31.63
N LEU A 505 -17.41 20.16 -32.42
CA LEU A 505 -16.62 21.34 -32.01
C LEU A 505 -17.45 22.63 -31.78
#